data_AF-A0A2G9PYF6-F1
#
_entry.id   AF-A0A2G9PYF6-F1
#
_cell.length_a   1.000
_cell.length_b   1.000
_cell.length_c   1.000
_cell.angle_alpha   90.00
_cell.angle_beta   90.00
_cell.angle_gamma   90.00
#
_symmetry.space_group_name_H-M   'P 1'
#
loop_
_entity.id
_entity.type
_entity.pdbx_description
1 polymer ?
#
loop_
_entity_poly.entity_id
_entity_poly.type
_entity_poly.pdbx_seq_one_letter_code
_entity_poly.pdbx_strand_id
1 'polypeptide(L)'
;MFSSNMCTVCNESISDPVCRCCYIRQIETILNDLNLHELIEEVILNEVKNRFPEGTLNNTECILCRKDNVVICRYCFSIILTGILRELCFSEEMIENFGYNEIYEGNVFQK
;
A
#
# COMPACT_ATOMS: atom_id res chain seq x y z
N MET A 1 -28.52 4.01 -5.22
CA MET A 1 -27.29 4.82 -5.20
C MET A 1 -26.13 3.85 -5.18
N PHE A 2 -25.42 3.69 -6.31
CA PHE A 2 -24.23 2.86 -6.33
C PHE A 2 -23.13 3.68 -5.65
N SER A 3 -22.83 3.40 -4.38
CA SER A 3 -21.61 3.87 -3.75
C SER A 3 -20.47 3.10 -4.39
N SER A 4 -19.98 3.60 -5.52
CA SER A 4 -18.80 3.05 -6.17
C SER A 4 -17.65 3.17 -5.17
N ASN A 5 -17.12 2.04 -4.74
CA ASN A 5 -15.98 2.00 -3.83
C ASN A 5 -14.72 2.32 -4.63
N MET A 6 -14.40 3.60 -4.75
CA MET A 6 -13.36 4.08 -5.65
C MET A 6 -12.08 4.34 -4.87
N CYS A 7 -10.96 3.95 -5.46
CA CYS A 7 -9.66 4.38 -4.99
C CYS A 7 -9.57 5.91 -5.07
N THR A 8 -9.21 6.59 -3.99
CA THR A 8 -9.09 8.05 -3.98
C THR A 8 -7.89 8.57 -4.79
N VAL A 9 -6.99 7.67 -5.21
CA VAL A 9 -5.77 8.02 -5.97
C VAL A 9 -5.98 7.87 -7.47
N CYS A 10 -6.43 6.71 -7.95
CA CYS A 10 -6.62 6.45 -9.38
C CYS A 10 -8.08 6.53 -9.86
N ASN A 11 -9.04 6.68 -8.95
CA ASN A 11 -10.47 6.67 -9.26
C ASN A 11 -10.92 5.39 -10.00
N GLU A 12 -10.28 4.25 -9.70
CA GLU A 12 -10.71 2.92 -10.14
C GLU A 12 -11.42 2.17 -9.02
N SER A 13 -12.24 1.17 -9.36
CA SER A 13 -12.94 0.34 -8.38
C SER A 13 -11.96 -0.47 -7.52
N ILE A 14 -12.23 -0.54 -6.22
CA ILE A 14 -11.48 -1.37 -5.27
C ILE A 14 -12.10 -2.78 -5.25
N SER A 15 -11.40 -3.77 -5.81
CA SER A 15 -11.80 -5.19 -5.80
C SER A 15 -11.44 -5.91 -4.50
N ASP A 16 -10.24 -5.61 -3.99
CA ASP A 16 -9.63 -6.27 -2.83
C ASP A 16 -9.46 -5.26 -1.69
N PRO A 17 -10.53 -4.99 -0.92
CA PRO A 17 -10.52 -3.91 0.03
C PRO A 17 -9.65 -4.25 1.24
N VAL A 18 -8.44 -3.71 1.29
CA VAL A 18 -7.55 -3.75 2.46
C VAL A 18 -7.35 -2.32 2.98
N CYS A 19 -7.61 -2.08 4.27
CA CYS A 19 -7.43 -0.74 4.85
C CYS A 19 -5.95 -0.42 5.09
N ARG A 20 -5.66 0.88 5.24
CA ARG A 20 -4.34 1.42 5.57
C ARG A 20 -3.70 0.70 6.75
N CYS A 21 -4.44 0.50 7.84
CA CYS A 21 -3.92 -0.17 9.04
C CYS A 21 -3.44 -1.61 8.77
N CYS A 22 -4.16 -2.36 7.94
CA CYS A 22 -3.78 -3.72 7.59
C CYS A 22 -2.56 -3.76 6.67
N TYR A 23 -2.46 -2.82 5.75
CA TYR A 23 -1.27 -2.68 4.91
C TYR A 23 -0.01 -2.29 5.70
N ILE A 24 -0.13 -1.33 6.63
CA ILE A 24 0.99 -0.95 7.52
C ILE A 24 1.48 -2.17 8.28
N ARG A 25 0.57 -2.99 8.83
CA ARG A 25 0.94 -4.24 9.52
C ARG A 25 1.66 -5.24 8.62
N GLN A 26 1.28 -5.35 7.34
CA GLN A 26 1.98 -6.21 6.39
C GLN A 26 3.41 -5.70 6.15
N ILE A 27 3.59 -4.39 6.00
CA ILE A 27 4.92 -3.77 5.91
C ILE A 27 5.72 -4.05 7.18
N GLU A 28 5.15 -3.82 8.36
CA GLU A 28 5.79 -4.11 9.65
C GLU A 28 6.30 -5.56 9.70
N THR A 29 5.47 -6.54 9.32
CA THR A 29 5.88 -7.95 9.26
C THR A 29 7.06 -8.17 8.31
N ILE A 30 7.02 -7.60 7.10
CA ILE A 30 8.10 -7.76 6.10
C ILE A 30 9.40 -7.12 6.61
N LEU A 31 9.33 -5.93 7.21
CA LEU A 31 10.52 -5.26 7.76
C LEU A 31 11.16 -6.07 8.90
N ASN A 32 10.34 -6.68 9.75
CA ASN A 32 10.80 -7.59 10.81
C ASN A 32 11.49 -8.84 10.23
N ASP A 33 10.95 -9.41 9.15
CA ASP A 33 11.55 -10.57 8.47
C ASP A 33 12.87 -10.23 7.77
N LEU A 34 13.03 -8.99 7.28
CA LEU A 34 14.27 -8.49 6.67
C LEU A 34 15.37 -8.20 7.69
N ASN A 35 15.07 -8.27 9.00
CA ASN A 35 16.01 -8.04 10.10
C ASN A 35 16.79 -6.71 9.95
N LEU A 36 16.08 -5.66 9.55
CA LEU A 36 16.64 -4.31 9.39
C LEU A 36 16.94 -3.69 10.76
N HIS A 37 17.76 -2.64 10.76
CA HIS A 37 17.99 -1.85 11.96
C HIS A 37 16.69 -1.13 12.37
N GLU A 38 16.33 -1.16 13.66
CA GLU A 38 15.08 -0.58 14.21
C GLU A 38 14.82 0.86 13.75
N LEU A 39 15.88 1.68 13.71
CA LEU A 39 15.81 3.07 13.24
C LEU A 39 15.42 3.20 11.75
N ILE A 40 15.78 2.23 10.91
CA ILE A 40 15.38 2.19 9.49
C ILE A 40 13.92 1.77 9.38
N GLU A 41 13.49 0.77 10.16
CA GLU A 41 12.10 0.35 10.23
C GLU A 41 11.19 1.52 10.65
N GLU A 42 11.57 2.25 11.70
CA GLU A 42 10.82 3.41 12.17
C GLU A 42 10.69 4.50 11.09
N VAL A 43 11.76 4.80 10.35
CA VAL A 43 11.73 5.77 9.25
C VAL A 43 10.76 5.33 8.16
N ILE A 44 10.81 4.07 7.73
CA ILE A 44 9.91 3.55 6.69
C ILE A 44 8.45 3.62 7.15
N LEU A 45 8.17 3.16 8.38
CA LEU A 45 6.81 3.17 8.91
C LEU A 45 6.27 4.58 9.08
N ASN A 46 7.11 5.55 9.45
CA ASN A 46 6.70 6.96 9.52
C ASN A 46 6.40 7.54 8.13
N GLU A 47 7.23 7.27 7.12
CA GLU A 47 6.95 7.69 5.74
C GLU A 47 5.64 7.09 5.21
N VAL A 48 5.42 5.80 5.46
CA VAL A 48 4.17 5.11 5.10
C VAL A 48 2.98 5.72 5.86
N LYS A 49 3.08 5.96 7.17
CA LYS A 49 1.99 6.58 7.91
C LYS A 49 1.67 7.97 7.36
N ASN A 50 2.67 8.77 7.01
CA ASN A 50 2.48 10.16 6.58
C ASN A 50 1.95 10.31 5.14
N ARG A 51 2.32 9.42 4.23
CA ARG A 51 1.95 9.54 2.80
C ARG A 51 0.66 8.85 2.44
N PHE A 52 0.24 7.87 3.25
CA PHE A 52 -0.98 7.13 2.97
C PHE A 52 -2.21 7.90 3.46
N PRO A 53 -3.20 8.13 2.60
CA PRO A 53 -4.36 8.95 2.93
C PRO A 53 -5.15 8.38 4.12
N GLU A 54 -5.62 9.27 4.98
CA GLU A 54 -6.46 8.96 6.13
C GLU A 54 -7.93 9.29 5.84
N GLY A 55 -8.83 8.43 6.32
CA GLY A 55 -10.27 8.60 6.14
C GLY A 55 -10.74 8.35 4.70
N THR A 56 -12.03 8.01 4.55
CA THR A 56 -12.63 7.79 3.23
C THR A 56 -14.14 7.98 3.29
N LEU A 57 -14.72 8.38 2.15
CA LEU A 57 -16.17 8.35 1.91
C LEU A 57 -16.64 6.97 1.43
N ASN A 58 -15.72 6.05 1.17
CA ASN A 58 -16.05 4.67 0.83
C ASN A 58 -16.69 4.00 2.05
N ASN A 59 -17.70 3.19 1.78
CA ASN A 59 -18.36 2.35 2.77
C ASN A 59 -17.87 0.90 2.70
N THR A 60 -16.77 0.63 1.98
CA THR A 60 -16.17 -0.72 1.91
C THR A 60 -15.36 -0.97 3.14
N GLU A 61 -15.79 -1.94 3.93
CA GLU A 61 -15.00 -2.46 5.03
C GLU A 61 -13.79 -3.22 4.49
N CYS A 62 -12.68 -3.14 5.23
CA CYS A 62 -11.54 -3.99 4.99
C CYS A 62 -11.88 -5.48 5.16
N ILE A 63 -11.53 -6.31 4.16
CA ILE A 63 -11.75 -7.75 4.19
C ILE A 63 -10.98 -8.47 5.31
N LEU A 64 -9.84 -7.90 5.74
CA LEU A 64 -8.97 -8.49 6.76
C LEU A 64 -9.42 -8.16 8.19
N CYS A 65 -9.67 -6.88 8.50
CA CYS A 65 -9.96 -6.47 9.87
C CYS A 65 -11.43 -6.12 10.13
N ARG A 66 -12.22 -5.79 9.09
CA ARG A 66 -13.62 -5.33 9.18
C ARG A 66 -13.84 -4.17 10.15
N LYS A 67 -12.81 -3.36 10.40
CA LYS A 67 -12.84 -2.25 11.38
C LYS A 67 -12.74 -0.87 10.76
N ASP A 68 -12.24 -0.79 9.53
CA ASP A 68 -11.90 0.46 8.89
C ASP A 68 -12.27 0.38 7.40
N ASN A 69 -12.56 1.54 6.84
CA ASN A 69 -12.96 1.65 5.45
C ASN A 69 -11.74 1.79 4.54
N VAL A 70 -11.88 1.34 3.30
CA VAL A 70 -10.77 1.31 2.35
C VAL A 70 -10.71 2.58 1.52
N VAL A 71 -9.54 3.18 1.47
CA VAL A 71 -9.29 4.47 0.81
C VAL A 71 -8.66 4.28 -0.58
N ILE A 72 -7.77 3.30 -0.69
CA ILE A 72 -6.94 3.09 -1.88
C ILE A 72 -7.00 1.64 -2.33
N CYS A 73 -6.82 1.43 -3.64
CA CYS A 73 -6.66 0.09 -4.18
C CYS A 73 -5.24 -0.45 -3.92
N ARG A 74 -5.09 -1.77 -4.05
CA ARG A 74 -3.80 -2.46 -3.92
C ARG A 74 -2.72 -1.87 -4.84
N TYR A 75 -3.08 -1.55 -6.08
CA TYR A 75 -2.15 -0.99 -7.07
C TYR A 75 -1.55 0.35 -6.62
N CYS A 76 -2.40 1.30 -6.23
CA CYS A 76 -1.92 2.59 -5.72
C CYS A 76 -1.14 2.43 -4.43
N PHE A 77 -1.50 1.47 -3.58
CA PHE A 77 -0.71 1.13 -2.42
C PHE A 77 0.72 0.70 -2.80
N SER A 78 0.85 -0.25 -3.73
CA SER A 78 2.13 -0.72 -4.26
C SER A 78 3.00 0.43 -4.77
N ILE A 79 2.43 1.29 -5.61
CA ILE A 79 3.14 2.41 -6.24
C ILE A 79 3.68 3.39 -5.20
N ILE A 80 2.86 3.75 -4.21
CA ILE A 80 3.26 4.67 -3.14
C ILE A 80 4.37 4.04 -2.30
N LEU A 81 4.24 2.77 -1.92
CA LEU A 81 5.25 2.07 -1.14
C LEU A 81 6.58 1.95 -1.90
N THR A 82 6.55 1.53 -3.17
CA THR A 82 7.75 1.46 -4.03
C THR A 82 8.42 2.83 -4.14
N GLY A 83 7.65 3.92 -4.28
CA GLY A 83 8.16 5.28 -4.26
C GLY A 83 8.90 5.62 -2.95
N ILE A 84 8.30 5.30 -1.81
CA ILE A 84 8.93 5.49 -0.49
C ILE A 84 10.25 4.70 -0.39
N LEU A 85 10.24 3.43 -0.76
CA LEU A 85 11.43 2.58 -0.65
C LEU A 85 12.57 3.04 -1.56
N ARG A 86 12.26 3.47 -2.80
CA ARG A 86 13.23 4.06 -3.73
C ARG A 86 13.82 5.36 -3.19
N GLU A 87 13.01 6.23 -2.61
CA GLU A 87 13.48 7.48 -1.98
C GLU A 87 14.37 7.22 -0.76
N LEU A 88 14.16 6.11 -0.05
CA LEU A 88 15.00 5.64 1.05
C LEU A 88 16.21 4.81 0.58
N CYS A 89 16.53 4.82 -0.72
CA CYS A 89 17.67 4.14 -1.33
C CYS A 89 17.68 2.61 -1.15
N PHE A 90 16.51 1.96 -1.05
CA PHE A 90 16.42 0.50 -1.10
C PHE A 90 16.78 0.00 -2.51
N SER A 91 17.47 -1.14 -2.59
CA SER A 91 17.73 -1.78 -3.89
C SER A 91 16.46 -2.37 -4.47
N GLU A 92 16.38 -2.48 -5.81
CA GLU A 92 15.23 -3.11 -6.47
C GLU A 92 15.02 -4.56 -5.98
N GLU A 93 16.11 -5.31 -5.72
CA GLU A 93 16.04 -6.64 -5.11
C GLU A 93 15.35 -6.63 -3.73
N MET A 94 15.60 -5.60 -2.90
CA MET A 94 14.91 -5.47 -1.62
C MET A 94 13.44 -5.05 -1.79
N ILE A 95 13.12 -4.24 -2.79
CA ILE A 95 11.76 -3.82 -3.10
C ILE A 95 10.92 -5.01 -3.57
N GLU A 96 11.49 -5.93 -4.35
CA GLU A 96 10.83 -7.16 -4.79
C GLU A 96 10.35 -8.04 -3.62
N ASN A 97 11.07 -8.03 -2.48
CA ASN A 97 10.68 -8.77 -1.27
C ASN A 97 9.35 -8.30 -0.66
N PHE A 98 8.90 -7.08 -0.98
CA PHE A 98 7.58 -6.60 -0.55
C PHE A 98 6.43 -7.17 -1.40
N GLY A 99 6.74 -8.02 -2.39
CA GLY A 99 5.76 -8.70 -3.23
C GLY A 99 5.17 -7.81 -4.33
N TYR A 100 5.84 -6.70 -4.64
CA TYR A 100 5.43 -5.73 -5.66
C TYR A 100 6.32 -5.83 -6.89
N ASN A 101 6.00 -6.78 -7.77
CA ASN A 101 6.65 -6.88 -9.08
C ASN A 101 5.98 -5.91 -10.07
N GLU A 102 6.65 -4.80 -10.41
CA GLU A 102 6.27 -3.95 -11.56
C GLU A 102 6.14 -4.78 -12.86
N ILE A 103 6.88 -5.89 -12.95
CA ILE A 103 6.95 -6.79 -14.11
C ILE A 103 5.62 -7.50 -14.41
N TYR A 104 4.72 -7.69 -13.42
CA TYR A 104 3.39 -8.28 -13.67
C TYR A 104 2.30 -7.26 -14.00
N GLU A 105 2.60 -5.95 -13.92
CA GLU A 105 1.61 -4.87 -14.14
C GLU A 105 1.92 -3.99 -15.35
N GLY A 106 3.02 -4.26 -16.08
CA GLY A 106 3.41 -3.58 -17.32
C GLY A 106 2.47 -3.76 -18.53
N ASN A 107 1.33 -4.45 -18.37
CA ASN A 107 0.32 -4.61 -19.44
C ASN A 107 -0.88 -3.65 -19.33
N VAL A 108 -0.91 -2.72 -18.35
CA VAL A 108 -2.07 -1.81 -18.17
C VAL A 108 -1.81 -0.37 -18.65
N PHE A 109 -0.60 -0.03 -19.06
CA PHE A 109 -0.30 1.28 -19.68
C PHE A 109 -0.13 1.20 -21.20
N GLN A 110 -1.19 0.76 -21.89
CA GLN A 110 -1.43 1.15 -23.28
C GLN A 110 -2.91 1.47 -23.47
N LYS A 111 -3.29 2.73 -23.26
CA LYS A 111 -4.38 3.38 -23.97
C LYS A 111 -4.26 4.90 -23.91
#